data_AF-A0A7L5YKY5-F1
#
_entry.id   AF-A0A7L5YKY5-F1
#
_cell.length_a   1.000
_cell.length_b   1.000
_cell.length_c   1.000
_cell.angle_alpha   90.00
_cell.angle_beta   90.00
_cell.angle_gamma   90.00
#
_symmetry.space_group_name_H-M   'P 1'
#
loop_
_entity.id
_entity.type
_entity.pdbx_description
1 polymer ?
#
loop_
_entity_poly.entity_id
_entity_poly.type
_entity_poly.pdbx_seq_one_letter_code
_entity_poly.pdbx_strand_id
1 'polypeptide(L)'
;MLRTLTRTTILAMSILLLTACLAVGDLATAPAATPLPLGSFPTPEPHTVPLIPHTVTGITDCLICHSPAGTQSIPANHAQYTNDRCLGCHRPSVEVTPPLR
;
A
#
# COMPACT_ATOMS: atom_id res chain seq x y z
N MET A 1 33.28 -22.81 -31.81
CA MET A 1 32.20 -22.21 -32.61
C MET A 1 30.88 -22.04 -31.82
N LEU A 2 30.45 -23.00 -31.00
CA LEU A 2 29.22 -22.87 -30.21
C LEU A 2 29.29 -21.83 -29.05
N ARG A 3 30.47 -21.62 -28.45
CA ARG A 3 30.71 -20.65 -27.37
C ARG A 3 30.73 -19.17 -27.81
N THR A 4 31.00 -18.91 -29.08
CA THR A 4 30.93 -17.56 -29.68
C THR A 4 29.50 -17.19 -30.04
N LEU A 5 28.68 -18.18 -30.42
CA LEU A 5 27.27 -18.01 -30.76
C LEU A 5 26.42 -17.60 -29.55
N THR A 6 26.75 -18.08 -28.35
CA THR A 6 26.03 -17.73 -27.11
C THR A 6 26.40 -16.35 -26.58
N ARG A 7 27.61 -15.86 -26.86
CA ARG A 7 28.07 -14.52 -26.43
C ARG A 7 27.46 -13.41 -27.28
N THR A 8 27.33 -13.63 -28.59
CA THR A 8 26.71 -12.66 -29.51
C THR A 8 25.21 -12.55 -29.31
N THR A 9 24.52 -13.65 -28.96
CA THR A 9 23.07 -13.62 -28.69
C THR A 9 22.73 -12.94 -27.36
N ILE A 10 23.53 -13.14 -26.32
CA ILE A 10 23.34 -12.45 -25.03
C ILE A 10 23.54 -10.94 -25.18
N LEU A 11 24.61 -10.50 -25.86
CA LEU A 11 24.86 -9.07 -26.11
C LEU A 11 23.75 -8.43 -26.97
N ALA A 12 23.28 -9.11 -28.01
CA ALA A 12 22.18 -8.62 -28.85
C ALA A 12 20.85 -8.49 -28.07
N MET A 13 20.54 -9.44 -27.18
CA MET A 13 19.36 -9.36 -26.30
C MET A 13 19.49 -8.23 -25.27
N SER A 14 20.66 -8.07 -24.63
CA SER A 14 20.86 -6.98 -23.67
C SER A 14 20.75 -5.59 -24.30
N ILE A 15 21.26 -5.41 -25.53
CA ILE A 15 21.14 -4.16 -26.29
C ILE A 15 19.68 -3.90 -26.69
N LEU A 16 18.93 -4.93 -27.07
CA LEU A 16 17.50 -4.83 -27.39
C LEU A 16 16.64 -4.48 -26.17
N LEU A 17 16.97 -5.01 -24.98
CA LEU A 17 16.27 -4.64 -23.74
C LEU A 17 16.58 -3.19 -23.31
N LEU A 18 17.80 -2.69 -23.54
CA LEU A 18 18.19 -1.35 -23.13
C LEU A 18 17.58 -0.25 -24.02
N THR A 19 17.37 -0.51 -25.32
CA THR A 19 16.74 0.44 -26.25
C THR A 19 15.23 0.56 -26.06
N ALA A 20 14.56 -0.43 -25.46
CA ALA A 20 13.14 -0.37 -25.14
C ALA A 20 12.81 0.65 -24.02
N CYS A 21 13.76 0.97 -23.13
CA CYS A 21 13.55 1.94 -22.04
C CYS A 21 13.57 3.41 -22.49
N LEU A 22 14.15 3.71 -23.65
CA LEU A 22 14.31 5.09 -24.16
C LEU A 22 13.12 5.55 -25.02
N ALA A 23 12.16 4.67 -25.33
CA ALA A 23 11.01 4.97 -26.20
C ALA A 23 9.70 5.30 -25.45
N VAL A 24 9.73 5.44 -24.12
CA VAL A 24 8.55 5.80 -23.30
C VAL A 24 8.61 7.24 -22.75
N GLY A 25 9.27 8.14 -23.49
CA GLY A 25 9.20 9.58 -23.27
C GLY A 25 8.23 10.25 -24.24
N ASP A 26 7.37 11.11 -23.70
CA ASP A 26 6.45 12.03 -24.40
C ASP A 26 5.23 11.38 -25.06
N LEU A 27 3.98 11.58 -24.61
CA LEU A 27 3.30 12.86 -24.40
C LEU A 27 2.24 12.77 -23.29
N ALA A 28 2.61 13.06 -22.04
CA ALA A 28 1.62 13.36 -21.01
C ALA A 28 1.20 14.84 -21.14
N THR A 29 0.40 15.16 -22.16
CA THR A 29 -0.42 16.38 -22.12
C THR A 29 -1.48 16.16 -21.05
N ALA A 30 -1.23 16.70 -19.85
CA ALA A 30 -2.25 16.75 -18.82
C ALA A 30 -3.42 17.60 -19.33
N PRO A 31 -4.68 17.11 -19.28
CA PRO A 31 -5.81 17.97 -19.60
C PRO A 31 -5.84 19.13 -18.60
N ALA A 32 -6.16 20.33 -19.09
CA ALA A 32 -6.37 21.49 -18.24
C ALA A 32 -7.42 21.14 -17.19
N ALA A 33 -6.99 21.07 -15.93
CA ALA A 33 -7.89 20.83 -14.81
C ALA A 33 -8.86 22.00 -14.72
N THR A 34 -10.14 21.74 -14.98
CA THR A 34 -11.22 22.68 -14.69
C THR A 34 -11.14 23.03 -13.21
N PRO A 35 -11.02 24.32 -12.81
CA PRO A 35 -11.02 24.69 -11.41
C PRO A 35 -12.36 24.26 -10.81
N LEU A 36 -12.30 23.30 -9.88
CA LEU A 36 -13.46 22.92 -9.08
C LEU A 36 -13.95 24.16 -8.33
N PRO A 37 -15.26 24.40 -8.24
CA PRO A 37 -15.79 25.53 -7.48
C PRO A 37 -15.26 25.47 -6.04
N LEU A 38 -14.84 26.63 -5.49
CA LEU A 38 -14.56 26.81 -4.07
C LEU A 38 -15.87 26.65 -3.29
N GLY A 39 -16.35 25.42 -3.15
CA GLY A 39 -17.67 25.15 -2.60
C GLY A 39 -17.72 23.74 -2.07
N SER A 40 -17.73 23.64 -0.75
CA SER A 40 -17.89 22.41 0.04
C SER A 40 -16.67 21.49 0.06
N PHE A 41 -15.62 21.95 0.75
CA PHE A 41 -14.81 20.97 1.48
C PHE A 41 -15.72 20.38 2.56
N PRO A 42 -15.88 19.05 2.63
CA PRO A 42 -16.56 18.45 3.77
C PRO A 42 -15.80 18.90 5.02
N THR A 43 -16.54 19.40 6.02
CA THR A 43 -15.98 19.62 7.36
C THR A 43 -15.30 18.31 7.76
N PRO A 44 -14.01 18.32 8.14
CA PRO A 44 -13.34 17.10 8.54
C PRO A 44 -14.15 16.48 9.67
N GLU A 45 -14.71 15.29 9.44
CA GLU A 45 -15.29 14.52 10.52
C GLU A 45 -14.19 14.31 11.57
N PRO A 46 -14.49 14.37 12.87
CA PRO A 46 -13.51 14.03 13.88
C PRO A 46 -13.08 12.58 13.69
N HIS A 47 -11.93 12.38 13.04
CA HIS A 47 -11.34 11.07 12.84
C HIS A 47 -10.69 10.63 14.16
N THR A 48 -11.50 10.12 15.09
CA THR A 48 -10.97 9.42 16.25
C THR A 48 -10.41 8.08 15.80
N VAL A 49 -9.14 7.84 16.10
CA VAL A 49 -8.53 6.51 15.92
C VAL A 49 -9.06 5.59 17.03
N PRO A 50 -9.76 4.49 16.69
CA PRO A 50 -10.28 3.57 17.71
C PRO A 50 -9.14 2.81 18.41
N LEU A 51 -9.34 2.55 19.70
CA LEU A 51 -8.51 1.62 20.47
C LEU A 51 -8.79 0.18 20.05
N ILE A 52 -7.79 -0.68 20.15
CA ILE A 52 -7.90 -2.12 19.88
C ILE A 52 -8.53 -2.79 21.12
N PRO A 53 -9.72 -3.40 21.01
CA PRO A 53 -10.45 -3.96 22.16
C PRO A 53 -10.03 -5.40 22.52
N HIS A 54 -9.01 -5.94 21.85
CA HIS A 54 -8.52 -7.31 22.04
C HIS A 54 -6.99 -7.32 22.20
N THR A 55 -6.46 -8.45 22.67
CA THR A 55 -5.01 -8.66 22.74
C THR A 55 -4.38 -8.67 21.33
N VAL A 56 -3.17 -8.14 21.24
CA VAL A 56 -2.33 -8.19 20.03
C VAL A 56 -1.11 -9.08 20.24
N THR A 57 -0.88 -9.57 21.47
CA THR A 57 0.28 -10.41 21.81
C THR A 57 0.23 -11.71 21.01
N GLY A 58 1.26 -11.95 20.20
CA GLY A 58 1.34 -13.12 19.32
C GLY A 58 0.59 -12.97 17.99
N ILE A 59 -0.09 -11.85 17.74
CA ILE A 59 -0.73 -11.53 16.45
C ILE A 59 0.16 -10.53 15.71
N THR A 60 0.94 -11.03 14.75
CA THR A 60 1.85 -10.20 13.95
C THR A 60 1.23 -9.72 12.64
N ASP A 61 0.15 -10.34 12.19
CA ASP A 61 -0.58 -9.97 10.98
C ASP A 61 -2.01 -9.53 11.32
N CYS A 62 -2.22 -8.21 11.35
CA CYS A 62 -3.52 -7.58 11.57
C CYS A 62 -4.50 -7.87 10.42
N LEU A 63 -4.00 -8.04 9.19
CA LEU A 63 -4.82 -8.18 7.99
C LEU A 63 -5.49 -9.55 7.88
N ILE A 64 -5.08 -10.54 8.68
CA ILE A 64 -5.76 -11.84 8.75
C ILE A 64 -7.25 -11.69 9.09
N CYS A 65 -7.61 -10.71 9.92
CA CYS A 65 -9.00 -10.38 10.27
C CYS A 65 -9.46 -9.02 9.71
N HIS A 66 -8.52 -8.08 9.51
CA HIS A 66 -8.83 -6.71 9.11
C HIS A 66 -8.52 -6.37 7.64
N SER A 67 -8.29 -7.37 6.78
CA SER A 67 -8.19 -7.12 5.34
C SER A 67 -9.48 -6.47 4.79
N PRO A 68 -9.46 -5.89 3.57
CA PRO A 68 -10.67 -5.31 2.95
C PRO A 68 -11.87 -6.28 2.88
N ALA A 69 -11.61 -7.58 2.83
CA ALA A 69 -12.61 -8.65 2.84
C ALA A 69 -12.65 -9.45 4.15
N GLY A 70 -11.91 -9.00 5.18
CA GLY A 70 -11.82 -9.65 6.47
C GLY A 70 -13.09 -9.47 7.32
N THR A 71 -13.15 -10.17 8.44
CA THR A 71 -14.29 -10.14 9.38
C THR A 71 -14.60 -8.73 9.86
N GLN A 72 -13.57 -7.88 10.01
CA GLN A 72 -13.72 -6.49 10.39
C GLN A 72 -12.88 -5.62 9.45
N SER A 73 -13.41 -5.30 8.28
CA SER A 73 -12.64 -4.65 7.22
C SER A 73 -12.12 -3.27 7.62
N ILE A 74 -10.95 -2.93 7.08
CA ILE A 74 -10.41 -1.58 7.15
C ILE A 74 -11.22 -0.60 6.28
N PRO A 75 -11.27 0.69 6.64
CA PRO A 75 -11.89 1.70 5.80
C PRO A 75 -11.12 1.90 4.49
N ALA A 76 -11.79 2.39 3.45
CA ALA A 76 -11.20 2.56 2.12
C ALA A 76 -9.96 3.49 2.09
N ASN A 77 -9.91 4.50 2.96
CA ASN A 77 -8.76 5.41 3.06
C ASN A 77 -7.50 4.76 3.66
N HIS A 78 -7.56 3.49 4.07
CA HIS A 78 -6.43 2.71 4.56
C HIS A 78 -5.77 1.85 3.48
N ALA A 79 -6.22 1.92 2.22
CA ALA A 79 -5.70 1.10 1.12
C ALA A 79 -4.18 1.22 0.87
N GLN A 80 -3.57 2.32 1.30
CA GLN A 80 -2.13 2.58 1.18
C GLN A 80 -1.30 2.09 2.38
N TYR A 81 -1.94 1.67 3.48
CA TYR A 81 -1.24 1.24 4.67
C TYR A 81 -0.95 -0.27 4.61
N THR A 82 0.26 -0.62 4.98
CA THR A 82 0.73 -1.99 5.16
C THR A 82 0.60 -2.40 6.63
N ASN A 83 0.62 -3.72 6.87
CA ASN A 83 0.41 -4.31 8.19
C ASN A 83 1.30 -3.73 9.32
N ASP A 84 2.53 -3.35 9.00
CA ASP A 84 3.49 -2.75 9.94
C ASP A 84 3.08 -1.36 10.47
N ARG A 85 2.07 -0.72 9.86
CA ARG A 85 1.65 0.64 10.21
C ARG A 85 0.50 0.72 11.20
N CYS A 86 -0.21 -0.38 11.45
CA CYS A 86 -1.45 -0.40 12.23
C CYS A 86 -1.24 0.15 13.65
N LEU A 87 -0.18 -0.33 14.33
CA LEU A 87 0.13 0.04 15.72
C LEU A 87 0.72 1.45 15.87
N GLY A 88 0.98 2.17 14.77
CA GLY A 88 1.42 3.55 14.81
C GLY A 88 0.33 4.50 15.32
N CYS A 89 -0.94 4.17 15.05
CA CYS A 89 -2.10 4.96 15.47
C CYS A 89 -3.03 4.17 16.39
N HIS A 90 -3.32 2.91 16.08
CA HIS A 90 -4.21 2.07 16.88
C HIS A 90 -3.47 1.48 18.07
N ARG A 91 -3.89 1.87 19.27
CA ARG A 91 -3.30 1.38 20.52
C ARG A 91 -4.25 0.37 21.19
N PRO A 92 -3.73 -0.67 21.85
CA PRO A 92 -4.54 -1.48 22.75
C PRO A 92 -5.28 -0.59 23.77
N SER A 93 -6.58 -0.83 23.93
CA SER A 93 -7.27 -0.36 25.13
C SER A 93 -6.59 -1.05 26.32
N VAL A 94 -6.26 -0.27 27.36
CA VAL A 94 -5.47 -0.68 28.54
C VAL A 94 -5.63 -2.18 28.84
N GLU A 95 -4.48 -2.86 28.86
CA GLU A 95 -4.31 -4.30 29.08
C GLU A 95 -5.39 -4.86 30.01
N VAL A 96 -6.29 -5.66 29.43
CA VAL A 96 -7.27 -6.42 30.21
C VAL A 96 -6.46 -7.27 31.17
N THR A 97 -6.60 -6.97 32.46
CA THR A 97 -6.16 -7.82 33.58
C THR A 97 -6.35 -9.29 33.18
N PRO A 98 -5.30 -10.13 33.22
CA PRO A 98 -5.37 -11.50 32.72
C PRO A 98 -6.57 -12.24 33.30
N PRO A 99 -7.30 -13.07 32.53
CA PRO A 99 -8.33 -13.92 33.12
C PRO A 99 -7.64 -14.86 34.12
N LEU A 100 -8.11 -14.84 35.37
CA LEU A 100 -7.71 -15.82 36.38
C LEU A 100 -8.00 -17.22 35.80
N ARG A 101 -6.92 -17.96 35.52
CA ARG A 101 -6.98 -19.39 35.23
C ARG A 101 -6.63 -20.17 36.47
#